data_AF-A0A9K3M3T5-F1
#
_entry.id   AF-A0A9K3M3T5-F1
#
_cell.length_a   1.000
_cell.length_b   1.000
_cell.length_c   1.000
_cell.angle_alpha   90.00
_cell.angle_beta   90.00
_cell.angle_gamma   90.00
#
_symmetry.space_group_name_H-M   'P 1'
#
loop_
_entity.id
_entity.type
_entity.pdbx_description
1 polymer ?
#
loop_
_entity_poly.entity_id
_entity_poly.type
_entity_poly.pdbx_seq_one_letter_code
_entity_poly.pdbx_strand_id
1 'polypeptide(L)'
;MTFAVGRLPRKILKRIPFANESMHQAIGNALRVLTTLEPPTGADSARQFVDTAIADAVYAARCTYNSVLKTTPGGLAFGRDMILNIPLITDLQQLQKRRQQLIDQRLILANTKRFSYDYAIGDEVLKLTYNPDKLQPRATVHTKLPEYTKMVLFPFNSPQE
;
A
#
# COMPACT_ATOMS: atom_id res chain seq x y z
N MET A 1 -38.57 3.55 10.19
CA MET A 1 -37.60 3.57 9.08
C MET A 1 -36.23 3.31 9.65
N THR A 2 -35.70 2.11 9.42
CA THR A 2 -34.43 1.64 9.97
C THR A 2 -33.29 2.23 9.13
N PHE A 3 -32.60 3.24 9.66
CA PHE A 3 -31.43 3.80 8.99
C PHE A 3 -30.21 2.97 9.34
N ALA A 4 -29.77 2.09 8.42
CA ALA A 4 -28.52 1.37 8.56
C ALA A 4 -27.35 2.35 8.36
N VAL A 5 -26.68 2.73 9.45
CA VAL A 5 -25.50 3.59 9.40
C VAL A 5 -24.32 2.74 8.88
N GLY A 6 -24.04 2.89 7.59
CA GLY A 6 -22.96 2.16 6.92
C GLY A 6 -21.59 2.35 7.60
N ARG A 7 -20.89 1.22 7.78
CA ARG A 7 -19.50 1.09 8.25
C ARG A 7 -18.63 2.28 7.84
N LEU A 8 -18.09 3.00 8.81
CA LEU A 8 -17.04 3.98 8.56
C LEU A 8 -15.73 3.25 8.18
N PRO A 9 -15.15 3.50 6.99
CA PRO A 9 -13.75 3.16 6.79
C PRO A 9 -12.93 4.04 7.73
N ARG A 10 -12.06 3.45 8.57
CA ARG A 10 -10.99 4.23 9.19
C ARG A 10 -10.27 4.96 8.07
N LYS A 11 -10.03 6.26 8.26
CA LYS A 11 -9.28 7.12 7.33
C LYS A 11 -8.11 6.32 6.75
N ILE A 12 -8.09 6.16 5.43
CA ILE A 12 -6.83 6.03 4.71
C ILE A 12 -6.15 7.39 4.93
N LEU A 13 -5.53 7.57 6.10
CA LEU A 13 -4.66 8.70 6.34
C LEU A 13 -3.65 8.64 5.19
N LYS A 14 -3.46 9.75 4.49
CA LYS A 14 -2.53 9.93 3.35
C LYS A 14 -1.09 9.59 3.75
N ARG A 15 -0.83 8.33 4.01
CA ARG A 15 0.46 7.70 4.02
C ARG A 15 0.31 6.68 2.92
N ILE A 16 0.77 7.03 1.72
CA ILE A 16 1.09 6.05 0.70
C ILE A 16 2.60 5.86 0.79
N PRO A 17 3.13 5.17 1.82
CA PRO A 17 4.56 5.04 1.87
C PRO A 17 5.00 3.72 1.21
N PHE A 18 4.05 2.89 0.75
CA PHE A 18 4.28 1.53 0.31
C PHE A 18 5.18 1.38 -0.94
N ALA A 19 5.14 2.31 -1.90
CA ALA A 19 5.96 2.20 -3.11
C ALA A 19 7.36 2.81 -2.93
N ASN A 20 7.45 3.98 -2.29
CA ASN A 20 8.74 4.64 -2.07
C ASN A 20 9.55 3.94 -0.96
N GLU A 21 8.90 3.45 0.11
CA GLU A 21 9.63 2.75 1.18
C GLU A 21 10.19 1.41 0.73
N SER A 22 9.51 0.66 -0.16
CA SER A 22 10.11 -0.58 -0.70
C SER A 22 11.36 -0.30 -1.52
N MET A 23 11.38 0.80 -2.27
CA MET A 23 12.56 1.19 -3.05
C MET A 23 13.69 1.66 -2.13
N HIS A 24 13.39 2.47 -1.11
CA HIS A 24 14.39 2.86 -0.11
C HIS A 24 14.98 1.65 0.63
N GLN A 25 14.17 0.65 0.96
CA GLN A 25 14.65 -0.60 1.56
C GLN A 25 15.56 -1.38 0.61
N ALA A 26 15.20 -1.50 -0.67
CA ALA A 26 16.02 -2.18 -1.67
C ALA A 26 17.39 -1.50 -1.86
N ILE A 27 17.41 -0.17 -1.97
CA ILE A 27 18.65 0.62 -2.06
C ILE A 27 19.49 0.45 -0.79
N GLY A 28 18.87 0.54 0.39
CA GLY A 28 19.58 0.35 1.67
C GLY A 28 20.20 -1.04 1.81
N ASN A 29 19.51 -2.09 1.33
CA ASN A 29 20.04 -3.45 1.32
C ASN A 29 21.22 -3.60 0.34
N ALA A 30 21.10 -3.05 -0.87
CA ALA A 30 22.20 -3.05 -1.85
C ALA A 30 23.43 -2.33 -1.31
N LEU A 31 23.27 -1.13 -0.74
CA LEU A 31 24.35 -0.38 -0.09
C LEU A 31 25.01 -1.15 1.04
N ARG A 32 24.23 -1.86 1.87
CA ARG A 32 24.77 -2.68 2.96
C ARG A 32 25.64 -3.81 2.40
N VAL A 33 25.22 -4.47 1.33
CA VAL A 33 26.01 -5.52 0.67
C VAL A 33 27.30 -4.94 0.09
N LEU A 34 27.21 -3.89 -0.73
CA LEU A 34 28.37 -3.24 -1.36
C LEU A 34 29.41 -2.77 -0.33
N THR A 35 28.96 -2.12 0.74
CA THR A 35 29.84 -1.62 1.81
C THR A 35 30.48 -2.74 2.64
N THR A 36 29.80 -3.88 2.78
CA THR A 36 30.33 -5.04 3.52
C THR A 36 31.39 -5.78 2.70
N LEU A 37 31.22 -5.87 1.38
CA LEU A 37 32.16 -6.51 0.47
C LEU A 37 33.43 -5.67 0.30
N GLU A 38 33.26 -4.38 0.03
CA GLU A 38 34.38 -3.46 -0.20
C GLU A 38 34.09 -2.12 0.50
N PRO A 39 34.77 -1.78 1.61
CA PRO A 39 34.52 -0.50 2.27
C PRO A 39 35.03 0.65 1.40
N PRO A 40 34.24 1.74 1.21
CA PRO A 40 34.64 2.85 0.36
C PRO A 40 35.82 3.61 0.99
N THR A 41 36.91 3.73 0.24
CA THR A 41 38.14 4.40 0.68
C THR A 41 38.17 5.91 0.38
N GLY A 42 37.17 6.44 -0.33
CA GLY A 42 37.07 7.86 -0.69
C GLY A 42 35.67 8.31 -1.12
N ALA A 43 35.50 9.63 -1.24
CA ALA A 43 34.20 10.24 -1.58
C ALA A 43 33.69 9.87 -2.98
N ASP A 44 34.60 9.66 -3.94
CA ASP A 44 34.22 9.28 -5.31
C ASP A 44 33.78 7.82 -5.39
N SER A 45 34.46 6.92 -4.67
CA SER A 45 34.01 5.52 -4.53
C SER A 45 32.64 5.43 -3.85
N ALA A 46 32.38 6.27 -2.85
CA ALA A 46 31.08 6.33 -2.18
C ALA A 46 29.96 6.78 -3.14
N ARG A 47 30.22 7.73 -4.05
CA ARG A 47 29.26 8.13 -5.09
C ARG A 47 28.94 6.98 -6.04
N GLN A 48 29.98 6.28 -6.51
CA GLN A 48 29.81 5.12 -7.38
C GLN A 48 28.97 4.03 -6.72
N PHE A 49 29.13 3.80 -5.41
CA PHE A 49 28.32 2.82 -4.69
C PHE A 49 26.85 3.20 -4.62
N VAL A 50 26.55 4.48 -4.44
CA VAL A 50 25.16 4.97 -4.47
C VAL A 50 24.55 4.77 -5.85
N ASP A 51 25.27 5.11 -6.91
CA ASP A 51 24.77 4.93 -8.29
C ASP A 51 24.55 3.45 -8.61
N THR A 52 25.50 2.58 -8.24
CA THR A 52 25.37 1.13 -8.40
C THR A 52 24.18 0.58 -7.60
N ALA A 53 24.04 0.97 -6.34
CA ALA A 53 22.91 0.51 -5.50
C ALA A 53 21.55 0.95 -6.06
N ILE A 54 21.46 2.16 -6.62
CA ILE A 54 20.24 2.63 -7.29
C ILE A 54 19.99 1.82 -8.56
N ALA A 55 21.01 1.63 -9.40
CA ALA A 55 20.90 0.85 -10.64
C ALA A 55 20.44 -0.59 -10.36
N ASP A 56 21.04 -1.25 -9.36
CA ASP A 56 20.70 -2.60 -8.93
C ASP A 56 19.28 -2.68 -8.36
N ALA A 57 18.89 -1.73 -7.51
CA ALA A 57 17.55 -1.71 -6.96
C ALA A 57 16.48 -1.55 -8.05
N VAL A 58 16.71 -0.66 -9.02
CA VAL A 58 15.79 -0.43 -10.14
C VAL A 58 15.79 -1.62 -11.11
N TYR A 59 16.92 -2.28 -11.33
CA TYR A 59 17.00 -3.51 -12.12
C TYR A 59 16.24 -4.65 -11.43
N ALA A 60 16.51 -4.91 -10.16
CA ALA A 60 15.82 -5.92 -9.36
C ALA A 60 14.31 -5.66 -9.31
N ALA A 61 13.85 -4.42 -9.12
CA ALA A 61 12.43 -4.10 -9.12
C ALA A 61 11.73 -4.43 -10.45
N ARG A 62 12.44 -4.37 -11.57
CA ARG A 62 11.91 -4.70 -12.91
C ARG A 62 11.93 -6.20 -13.20
N CYS A 63 12.96 -6.91 -12.76
CA CYS A 63 13.20 -8.33 -13.07
C CYS A 63 12.65 -9.30 -12.01
N THR A 64 12.27 -8.83 -10.83
CA THR A 64 11.75 -9.70 -9.77
C THR A 64 10.33 -10.16 -10.07
N TYR A 65 10.06 -11.42 -9.74
CA TYR A 65 8.76 -12.04 -9.91
C TYR A 65 7.72 -11.38 -8.99
N ASN A 66 6.64 -10.85 -9.56
CA ASN A 66 5.54 -10.30 -8.79
C ASN A 66 4.43 -11.34 -8.63
N SER A 67 4.13 -11.72 -7.38
CA SER A 67 3.13 -12.75 -7.08
C SER A 67 1.70 -12.39 -7.50
N VAL A 68 1.37 -11.09 -7.57
CA VAL A 68 0.09 -10.57 -8.03
C VAL A 68 -0.02 -10.67 -9.56
N LEU A 69 1.04 -10.26 -10.26
CA LEU A 69 1.07 -10.28 -11.73
C LEU A 69 1.34 -11.69 -12.29
N LYS A 70 1.94 -12.57 -11.48
CA LYS A 70 2.51 -13.87 -11.90
C LYS A 70 3.58 -13.75 -13.00
N THR A 71 4.17 -12.58 -13.13
CA THR A 71 5.23 -12.25 -14.09
C THR A 71 6.10 -11.12 -13.54
N THR A 72 7.20 -10.81 -14.22
CA THR A 72 8.07 -9.68 -13.90
C THR A 72 7.44 -8.37 -14.39
N PRO A 73 7.51 -7.26 -13.62
CA PRO A 73 6.95 -5.97 -14.04
C PRO A 73 7.57 -5.45 -15.35
N GLY A 74 8.89 -5.61 -15.52
CA GLY A 74 9.57 -5.26 -16.76
C GLY A 74 9.12 -6.15 -17.91
N GLY A 75 8.94 -7.45 -17.68
CA GLY A 75 8.47 -8.35 -18.71
C GLY A 75 7.07 -8.02 -19.20
N LEU A 76 6.17 -7.66 -18.29
CA LEU A 76 4.82 -7.22 -18.61
C LEU A 76 4.81 -5.92 -19.44
N ALA A 77 5.73 -4.99 -19.16
CA ALA A 77 5.80 -3.71 -19.86
C ALA A 77 6.40 -3.82 -21.28
N PHE A 78 7.42 -4.66 -21.45
CA PHE A 78 8.16 -4.79 -22.71
C PHE A 78 7.77 -6.00 -23.56
N GLY A 79 6.88 -6.88 -23.07
CA GLY A 79 6.41 -8.07 -23.80
C GLY A 79 7.47 -9.18 -23.97
N ARG A 80 8.55 -9.13 -23.21
CA ARG A 80 9.66 -10.10 -23.23
C ARG A 80 10.31 -10.20 -21.86
N ASP A 81 10.90 -11.32 -21.52
CA ASP A 81 11.62 -11.45 -20.26
C ASP A 81 12.80 -10.46 -20.17
N MET A 82 13.09 -10.01 -18.94
CA MET A 82 14.10 -8.98 -18.67
C MET A 82 15.51 -9.54 -18.56
N ILE A 83 15.66 -10.84 -18.27
CA ILE A 83 16.95 -11.51 -18.13
C ILE A 83 17.22 -12.35 -19.37
N LEU A 84 16.22 -13.13 -19.79
CA LEU A 84 16.31 -14.03 -20.92
C LEU A 84 15.66 -13.41 -22.17
N ASN A 85 16.20 -13.71 -23.34
CA ASN A 85 15.61 -13.27 -24.60
C ASN A 85 14.44 -14.18 -25.01
N ILE A 86 13.37 -14.18 -24.21
CA ILE A 86 12.18 -15.01 -24.39
C ILE A 86 10.94 -14.10 -24.46
N PRO A 87 10.05 -14.25 -25.46
CA PRO A 87 8.83 -13.46 -25.52
C PRO A 87 7.88 -13.80 -24.38
N LEU A 88 7.20 -12.79 -23.82
CA LEU A 88 6.20 -12.96 -22.77
C LEU A 88 4.80 -12.70 -23.34
N ILE A 89 3.98 -13.74 -23.44
CA ILE A 89 2.57 -13.64 -23.81
C ILE A 89 1.75 -13.51 -22.52
N THR A 90 1.06 -12.39 -22.34
CA THR A 90 0.22 -12.15 -21.15
C THR A 90 -1.21 -11.79 -21.51
N ASP A 91 -2.18 -12.50 -20.94
CA ASP A 91 -3.58 -12.10 -20.96
C ASP A 91 -3.84 -11.03 -19.87
N LEU A 92 -4.01 -9.78 -20.31
CA LEU A 92 -4.29 -8.65 -19.43
C LEU A 92 -5.65 -8.75 -18.74
N GLN A 93 -6.66 -9.35 -19.37
CA GLN A 93 -7.98 -9.50 -18.78
C GLN A 93 -7.93 -10.51 -17.62
N GLN A 94 -7.23 -11.63 -17.82
CA GLN A 94 -7.02 -12.61 -16.76
C GLN A 94 -6.21 -12.03 -15.59
N LEU A 95 -5.18 -11.22 -15.89
CA LEU A 95 -4.37 -10.55 -14.87
C LEU A 95 -5.20 -9.54 -14.07
N GLN A 96 -6.06 -8.76 -14.72
CA GLN A 96 -6.97 -7.83 -14.06
C GLN A 96 -7.95 -8.55 -13.13
N LYS A 97 -8.58 -9.64 -13.60
CA LYS A 97 -9.48 -10.47 -12.79
C LYS A 97 -8.78 -11.01 -11.54
N ARG A 98 -7.57 -11.55 -11.69
CA ARG A 98 -6.76 -12.04 -10.56
C ARG A 98 -6.42 -10.94 -9.57
N ARG A 99 -6.03 -9.76 -10.07
CA ARG A 99 -5.74 -8.61 -9.20
C ARG A 99 -6.97 -8.21 -8.39
N GLN A 100 -8.15 -8.18 -9.03
CA GLN A 100 -9.40 -7.88 -8.35
C GLN A 100 -9.70 -8.90 -7.24
N GLN A 101 -9.58 -10.20 -7.54
CA GLN A 101 -9.76 -11.27 -6.54
C GLN A 101 -8.85 -11.10 -5.32
N LEU A 102 -7.58 -10.73 -5.52
CA LEU A 102 -6.63 -10.48 -4.42
C LEU A 102 -6.99 -9.23 -3.62
N ILE A 103 -7.50 -8.19 -4.28
CA ILE A 103 -8.01 -6.98 -3.60
C ILE A 103 -9.21 -7.35 -2.74
N ASP A 104 -10.17 -8.11 -3.28
CA ASP A 104 -11.38 -8.51 -2.60
C ASP A 104 -11.06 -9.40 -1.38
N GLN A 105 -10.17 -10.38 -1.54
CA GLN A 105 -9.69 -11.22 -0.43
C GLN A 105 -9.03 -10.38 0.68
N ARG A 106 -8.17 -9.42 0.32
CA ARG A 106 -7.55 -8.52 1.29
C ARG A 106 -8.57 -7.63 1.98
N LEU A 107 -9.58 -7.17 1.25
CA LEU A 107 -10.66 -6.35 1.77
C LEU A 107 -11.53 -7.14 2.76
N ILE A 108 -11.85 -8.40 2.46
CA ILE A 108 -12.55 -9.30 3.38
C ILE A 108 -11.74 -9.47 4.67
N LEU A 109 -10.45 -9.85 4.57
CA LEU A 109 -9.57 -10.02 5.74
C LEU A 109 -9.38 -8.72 6.54
N ALA A 110 -9.36 -7.57 5.89
CA ALA A 110 -9.26 -6.28 6.56
C ALA A 110 -10.59 -5.91 7.26
N ASN A 111 -11.72 -6.30 6.68
CA ASN A 111 -13.05 -6.05 7.23
C ASN A 111 -13.41 -6.99 8.38
N THR A 112 -12.96 -8.24 8.37
CA THR A 112 -13.18 -9.19 9.49
C THR A 112 -12.52 -8.71 10.78
N LYS A 113 -11.40 -7.98 10.69
CA LYS A 113 -10.73 -7.35 11.83
C LYS A 113 -11.47 -6.13 12.38
N ARG A 114 -12.52 -5.64 11.70
CA ARG A 114 -13.28 -4.48 12.15
C ARG A 114 -14.36 -4.91 13.12
N PHE A 115 -14.41 -4.24 14.26
CA PHE A 115 -15.55 -4.32 15.18
C PHE A 115 -16.75 -3.63 14.54
N SER A 116 -17.88 -4.33 14.41
CA SER A 116 -19.15 -3.73 14.00
C SER A 116 -19.76 -3.00 15.19
N TYR A 117 -19.87 -1.68 15.08
CA TYR A 117 -20.62 -0.87 16.04
C TYR A 117 -21.49 0.10 15.26
N ASP A 118 -22.79 0.00 15.48
CA ASP A 118 -23.78 0.90 14.90
C ASP A 118 -23.98 2.07 15.88
N TYR A 119 -23.52 3.26 15.48
CA TYR A 119 -23.63 4.46 16.32
C TYR A 119 -25.06 5.01 16.29
N ALA A 120 -25.59 5.32 17.46
CA ALA A 120 -26.85 6.03 17.62
C ALA A 120 -26.64 7.55 17.77
N ILE A 121 -27.70 8.31 17.48
CA ILE A 121 -27.71 9.75 17.68
C ILE A 121 -27.61 10.02 19.19
N GLY A 122 -26.57 10.74 19.60
CA GLY A 122 -26.29 11.04 21.00
C GLY A 122 -25.09 10.29 21.59
N ASP A 123 -24.60 9.26 20.92
CA ASP A 123 -23.40 8.54 21.36
C ASP A 123 -22.15 9.43 21.32
N GLU A 124 -21.27 9.23 22.29
CA GLU A 124 -19.96 9.87 22.31
C GLU A 124 -19.00 9.20 21.33
N VAL A 125 -18.36 10.00 20.49
CA VAL A 125 -17.42 9.51 19.49
C VAL A 125 -16.04 10.12 19.70
N LEU A 126 -15.02 9.26 19.64
CA LEU A 126 -13.62 9.69 19.65
C LEU A 126 -13.20 10.11 18.24
N LYS A 127 -12.89 11.39 18.05
CA LYS A 127 -12.33 11.89 16.80
C LYS A 127 -10.81 11.94 16.92
N LEU A 128 -10.13 11.30 15.97
CA LEU A 128 -8.68 11.40 15.86
C LEU A 128 -8.28 12.84 15.51
N THR A 129 -7.43 13.42 16.35
CA THR A 129 -6.80 14.72 16.12
C THR A 129 -5.77 14.61 15.00
N TYR A 130 -5.69 15.63 14.14
CA TYR A 130 -4.72 15.65 13.05
C TYR A 130 -3.38 16.16 13.57
N ASN A 131 -2.33 15.35 13.41
CA ASN A 131 -0.95 15.63 13.80
C ASN A 131 -0.81 16.16 15.25
N PRO A 132 -1.19 15.37 16.27
CA PRO A 132 -0.99 15.76 17.66
C PRO A 132 0.51 15.85 17.97
N ASP A 133 0.89 16.81 18.80
CA ASP A 133 2.23 16.86 19.37
C ASP A 133 2.46 15.68 20.32
N LYS A 134 3.72 15.34 20.65
CA LYS A 134 4.10 14.07 21.30
C LYS A 134 3.34 13.75 22.60
N LEU A 135 2.95 14.78 23.36
CA LEU A 135 2.24 14.64 24.64
C LEU A 135 0.72 14.94 24.54
N GLN A 136 0.23 15.29 23.35
CA GLN A 136 -1.17 15.63 23.16
C GLN A 136 -2.03 14.37 22.95
N PRO A 137 -3.28 14.36 23.42
CA PRO A 137 -4.20 13.25 23.21
C PRO A 137 -4.46 13.05 21.71
N ARG A 138 -4.29 11.79 21.27
CA ARG A 138 -4.45 11.39 19.87
C ARG A 138 -5.91 11.33 19.40
N ALA A 139 -6.83 11.31 20.36
CA ALA A 139 -8.26 11.40 20.10
C ALA A 139 -8.91 12.31 21.13
N THR A 140 -9.82 13.15 20.69
CA THR A 140 -10.64 14.00 21.56
C THR A 140 -12.07 13.48 21.53
N VAL A 141 -12.69 13.41 22.71
CA VAL A 141 -14.12 13.11 22.83
C VAL A 141 -14.89 14.26 22.20
N HIS A 142 -15.70 13.97 21.19
CA HIS A 142 -16.72 14.89 20.73
C HIS A 142 -18.05 14.47 21.34
N THR A 143 -18.66 15.41 22.05
CA THR A 143 -20.01 15.23 22.59
C THR A 143 -21.01 15.37 21.45
N LYS A 144 -21.68 14.25 21.17
CA LYS A 144 -22.81 14.09 20.23
C LYS A 144 -22.44 14.23 18.75
N LEU A 145 -22.68 13.15 18.00
CA LEU A 145 -22.77 13.22 16.53
C LEU A 145 -23.78 14.32 16.16
N PRO A 146 -23.38 15.41 15.48
CA PRO A 146 -24.34 16.44 15.08
C PRO A 146 -25.29 15.85 14.04
N GLU A 147 -26.57 16.21 14.14
CA GLU A 147 -27.71 15.72 13.34
C GLU A 147 -27.45 15.73 11.81
N TYR A 148 -26.48 16.51 11.34
CA TYR A 148 -26.20 16.76 9.92
C TYR A 148 -24.87 16.21 9.40
N THR A 149 -24.20 15.27 10.08
CA THR A 149 -23.01 14.63 9.50
C THR A 149 -23.42 13.56 8.49
N LYS A 150 -23.69 13.95 7.23
CA LYS A 150 -23.72 13.01 6.10
C LYS A 150 -22.30 12.46 5.90
N MET A 151 -22.02 11.31 6.48
CA MET A 151 -20.87 10.50 6.08
C MET A 151 -21.12 10.06 4.65
N VAL A 152 -20.27 10.48 3.71
CA VAL A 152 -20.38 10.13 2.28
C VAL A 152 -20.32 8.60 2.16
N LEU A 153 -21.48 7.98 1.95
CA LEU A 153 -21.65 6.57 1.65
C LEU A 153 -21.18 6.35 0.21
N PHE A 154 -19.97 5.82 0.04
CA PHE A 154 -19.61 5.23 -1.25
C PHE A 154 -20.35 3.89 -1.38
N PRO A 155 -21.02 3.62 -2.52
CA PRO A 155 -21.82 2.42 -2.66
C PRO A 155 -20.94 1.17 -2.54
N PHE A 156 -21.25 0.33 -1.56
CA PHE A 156 -20.77 -1.04 -1.48
C PHE A 156 -21.65 -1.86 -2.43
N ASN A 157 -21.14 -2.18 -3.62
CA ASN A 157 -21.79 -3.20 -4.44
C ASN A 157 -21.59 -4.55 -3.74
N SER A 158 -22.65 -5.04 -3.11
CA SER A 158 -22.74 -6.43 -2.70
C SER A 158 -22.56 -7.32 -3.94
N PRO A 159 -21.85 -8.45 -3.84
CA PRO A 159 -21.95 -9.48 -4.87
C PRO A 159 -23.43 -9.83 -5.03
N GLN A 160 -23.97 -9.63 -6.22
CA GLN A 160 -25.26 -10.23 -6.59
C GLN A 160 -25.04 -11.75 -6.56
N GLU A 161 -25.93 -12.46 -5.88
CA GLU A 161 -25.95 -13.92 -5.80
C GLU A 161 -25.97 -14.58 -7.19
#